data_AF-A0A558RD30-F1
#
_entry.id   AF-A0A558RD30-F1
#
_cell.length_a   1.000
_cell.length_b   1.000
_cell.length_c   1.000
_cell.angle_alpha   90.00
_cell.angle_beta   90.00
_cell.angle_gamma   90.00
#
_symmetry.space_group_name_H-M   'P 1'
#
loop_
_entity.id
_entity.type
_entity.pdbx_description
1 polymer ?
#
loop_
_entity_poly.entity_id
_entity_poly.type
_entity_poly.pdbx_seq_one_letter_code
_entity_poly.pdbx_strand_id
1 'polypeptide(L)'
;MKSPMFAPAAVACLVDGREPRAEEIDQLAAKIWHDVYHRSWKIDWSEVERGSRLYLATYAAALAALGAIASFSPDIMSVAA
;
A
#
# COMPACT_ATOMS: atom_id res chain seq x y z
N MET A 1 22.77 -7.57 -5.08
CA MET A 1 22.22 -6.43 -4.31
C MET A 1 21.23 -6.98 -3.31
N LYS A 2 21.46 -6.77 -2.00
CA LYS A 2 20.44 -7.02 -0.98
C LYS A 2 19.39 -5.93 -1.12
N SER A 3 18.17 -6.28 -1.52
CA SER A 3 17.04 -5.35 -1.40
C SER A 3 16.91 -4.97 0.07
N PRO A 4 16.75 -3.67 0.40
CA PRO A 4 16.54 -3.28 1.79
C PRO A 4 15.28 -3.97 2.32
N MET A 5 15.31 -4.43 3.58
CA MET A 5 14.16 -5.10 4.24
C MET A 5 12.91 -4.22 4.27
N PHE A 6 13.08 -2.89 4.20
CA PHE A 6 12.00 -1.91 4.15
C PHE A 6 12.26 -0.90 3.03
N ALA A 7 11.20 -0.48 2.34
CA ALA A 7 11.31 0.59 1.34
C ALA A 7 11.81 1.87 2.02
N PRO A 8 12.74 2.65 1.42
CA PRO A 8 13.24 3.90 2.02
C PRO A 8 12.13 4.88 2.43
N ALA A 9 11.00 4.90 1.69
CA ALA A 9 9.83 5.69 2.03
C ALA A 9 9.15 5.24 3.35
N ALA A 10 9.12 3.94 3.64
CA ALA A 10 8.61 3.40 4.91
C ALA A 10 9.47 3.82 6.09
N VAL A 11 10.80 3.84 5.91
CA VAL A 11 11.73 4.32 6.94
C VAL A 11 11.54 5.82 7.19
N ALA A 12 11.40 6.64 6.15
CA ALA A 12 11.19 8.08 6.31
C ALA A 12 9.86 8.41 7.01
N CYS A 13 8.76 7.73 6.69
CA CYS A 13 7.48 7.97 7.34
C CYS A 13 7.50 7.58 8.83
N LEU A 14 8.11 6.43 9.15
CA LEU A 14 8.20 5.93 10.52
C LEU A 14 9.19 6.72 11.39
N VAL A 15 10.28 7.23 10.81
CA VAL A 15 11.33 7.94 11.55
C VAL A 15 11.06 9.44 11.66
N ASP A 16 10.55 10.08 10.60
CA ASP A 16 10.37 11.54 10.57
C ASP A 16 8.97 11.98 11.05
N GLY A 17 8.07 11.04 11.33
CA GLY A 17 6.71 11.32 11.82
C GLY A 17 5.84 12.11 10.84
N ARG A 18 6.21 12.13 9.55
CA ARG A 18 5.46 12.81 8.50
C ARG A 18 4.42 11.88 7.89
N GLU A 19 3.33 12.46 7.39
CA GLU A 19 2.38 11.71 6.58
C GLU A 19 3.04 11.28 5.24
N PRO A 20 2.71 10.08 4.75
CA PRO A 20 3.16 9.63 3.43
C PRO A 20 2.45 10.42 2.33
N ARG A 21 3.20 10.76 1.28
CA ARG A 21 2.62 11.41 0.08
C ARG A 21 1.82 10.40 -0.74
N ALA A 22 0.85 10.89 -1.51
CA ALA A 22 0.01 10.05 -2.35
C ALA A 22 0.84 9.13 -3.28
N GLU A 23 1.92 9.65 -3.85
CA GLU A 23 2.82 8.89 -4.74
C GLU A 23 3.57 7.78 -4.00
N GLU A 24 3.91 7.99 -2.73
CA GLU A 24 4.63 7.00 -1.92
C GLU A 24 3.72 5.83 -1.53
N ILE A 25 2.45 6.15 -1.24
CA ILE A 25 1.42 5.14 -0.99
C ILE A 25 1.19 4.33 -2.27
N ASP A 26 1.05 5.00 -3.42
CA ASP A 26 0.79 4.35 -4.70
C ASP A 26 1.95 3.46 -5.16
N GLN A 27 3.20 3.92 -4.99
CA GLN A 27 4.39 3.10 -5.27
C GLN A 27 4.45 1.85 -4.40
N LEU A 28 4.12 1.98 -3.11
CA LEU A 28 4.13 0.83 -2.21
C LEU A 28 2.96 -0.12 -2.48
N ALA A 29 1.79 0.41 -2.81
CA ALA A 29 0.64 -0.39 -3.25
C ALA A 29 0.97 -1.17 -4.54
N ALA A 30 1.60 -0.53 -5.52
CA ALA A 30 2.07 -1.18 -6.74
C ALA A 30 3.09 -2.29 -6.46
N LYS A 31 4.00 -2.08 -5.50
CA LYS A 31 4.96 -3.10 -5.07
C LYS A 31 4.25 -4.30 -4.41
N ILE A 32 3.33 -4.05 -3.47
CA ILE A 32 2.55 -5.10 -2.81
C ILE A 32 1.73 -5.87 -3.85
N TRP A 33 1.11 -5.16 -4.80
CA TRP A 33 0.37 -5.75 -5.91
C TRP A 33 1.24 -6.71 -6.73
N HIS A 34 2.43 -6.25 -7.13
CA HIS A 34 3.36 -7.05 -7.90
C HIS A 34 3.82 -8.31 -7.15
N ASP A 35 4.18 -8.15 -5.88
CA ASP A 35 4.75 -9.23 -5.08
C ASP A 35 3.69 -10.30 -4.71
N VAL A 36 2.43 -9.91 -4.52
CA VAL A 36 1.36 -10.80 -4.02
C VAL A 36 0.42 -11.29 -5.12
N TYR A 37 0.00 -10.41 -6.05
CA TYR A 37 -1.15 -10.65 -6.92
C TYR A 37 -0.81 -10.79 -8.41
N HIS A 38 0.33 -10.27 -8.87
CA HIS A 38 0.68 -10.25 -10.29
C HIS A 38 0.66 -11.65 -10.96
N ARG A 39 1.05 -12.70 -10.22
CA ARG A 39 0.99 -14.09 -10.74
C ARG A 39 -0.43 -14.58 -11.01
N SER A 40 -1.41 -14.06 -10.27
CA SER A 40 -2.80 -14.51 -10.34
C SER A 40 -3.66 -13.65 -11.27
N TRP A 41 -3.41 -12.34 -11.31
CA TRP A 41 -4.33 -11.40 -11.96
C TRP A 41 -3.85 -10.88 -13.32
N LYS A 42 -2.58 -11.07 -13.70
CA LYS A 42 -2.00 -10.67 -15.01
C LYS A 42 -2.30 -9.22 -15.46
N ILE A 43 -2.67 -8.34 -14.53
CA ILE A 43 -2.89 -6.91 -14.73
C ILE A 43 -1.96 -6.14 -13.79
N ASP A 44 -1.64 -4.91 -14.18
CA ASP A 44 -0.86 -3.99 -13.36
C ASP A 44 -1.73 -3.31 -12.30
N TRP A 45 -1.07 -2.74 -11.28
CA TRP A 45 -1.75 -2.03 -10.20
C TRP A 45 -2.64 -0.89 -10.72
N SER A 46 -2.18 -0.16 -11.75
CA SER A 46 -2.93 0.93 -12.38
C SER A 46 -4.23 0.49 -13.05
N GLU A 47 -4.36 -0.80 -13.35
CA GLU A 47 -5.55 -1.38 -13.98
C GLU A 47 -6.56 -1.91 -12.95
N VAL A 48 -6.19 -1.94 -11.66
CA VAL A 48 -7.09 -2.34 -10.59
C VAL A 48 -8.13 -1.24 -10.37
N GLU A 49 -9.41 -1.62 -10.45
CA GLU A 49 -10.52 -0.70 -10.28
C GLU A 49 -10.47 0.02 -8.92
N ARG A 50 -10.42 1.36 -8.96
CA ARG A 50 -10.41 2.20 -7.76
C ARG A 50 -11.69 1.99 -6.95
N GLY A 51 -11.53 1.76 -5.64
CA GLY A 51 -12.65 1.50 -4.73
C GLY A 51 -13.11 0.04 -4.69
N SER A 52 -12.59 -0.83 -5.56
CA SER A 52 -12.80 -2.27 -5.42
C SER A 52 -12.20 -2.78 -4.10
N ARG A 53 -12.71 -3.92 -3.60
CA ARG A 53 -12.19 -4.52 -2.35
C ARG A 53 -10.69 -4.80 -2.42
N LEU A 54 -10.19 -5.26 -3.57
CA LEU A 54 -8.76 -5.52 -3.80
C LEU A 54 -7.93 -4.23 -3.79
N TYR A 55 -8.43 -3.17 -4.42
CA TYR A 55 -7.79 -1.86 -4.38
C TYR A 55 -7.69 -1.35 -2.94
N LEU A 56 -8.81 -1.34 -2.20
CA LEU A 56 -8.86 -0.85 -0.82
C LEU A 56 -7.96 -1.66 0.12
N ALA A 57 -7.96 -3.00 -0.01
CA ALA A 57 -7.11 -3.86 0.81
C ALA A 57 -5.62 -3.64 0.54
N THR A 58 -5.23 -3.51 -0.73
CA THR A 58 -3.82 -3.29 -1.11
C THR A 58 -3.36 -1.89 -0.71
N TYR A 59 -4.22 -0.90 -0.87
CA TYR A 59 -3.94 0.48 -0.46
C TYR A 59 -3.84 0.61 1.06
N ALA A 60 -4.71 -0.05 1.83
CA ALA A 60 -4.62 -0.12 3.28
C ALA A 60 -3.32 -0.81 3.74
N ALA A 61 -2.90 -1.88 3.06
CA ALA A 61 -1.63 -2.55 3.35
C ALA A 61 -0.42 -1.64 3.06
N ALA A 62 -0.48 -0.81 2.01
CA ALA A 62 0.55 0.19 1.74
C ALA A 62 0.63 1.23 2.86
N LEU A 63 -0.50 1.79 3.29
CA LEU A 63 -0.55 2.71 4.42
C LEU A 63 -0.03 2.09 5.71
N ALA A 64 -0.36 0.83 5.98
CA ALA A 64 0.14 0.07 7.11
C ALA A 64 1.66 -0.03 7.12
N ALA A 65 2.22 -0.41 5.98
CA ALA A 65 3.66 -0.51 5.81
C ALA A 65 4.38 0.84 5.91
N LEU A 66 3.68 1.95 5.64
CA LEU A 66 4.17 3.32 5.84
C LEU A 66 3.94 3.86 7.26
N GLY A 67 3.30 3.09 8.15
CA GLY A 67 2.97 3.54 9.51
C GLY A 67 1.78 4.51 9.58
N ALA A 68 0.98 4.61 8.52
CA ALA A 68 -0.08 5.60 8.35
C ALA A 68 -1.50 5.00 8.33
N ILE A 69 -1.72 3.81 8.93
CA ILE A 69 -3.06 3.20 9.03
C ILE A 69 -4.08 4.17 9.64
N ALA A 70 -3.69 5.01 10.60
CA ALA A 70 -4.58 5.94 11.27
C ALA A 70 -5.19 7.00 10.32
N SER A 71 -4.56 7.28 9.19
CA SER A 71 -5.09 8.17 8.14
C SER A 71 -6.13 7.47 7.24
N PHE A 72 -6.32 6.16 7.40
CA PHE A 72 -7.35 5.37 6.72
C PHE A 72 -8.58 5.26 7.63
N SER A 73 -9.71 5.84 7.22
CA SER A 73 -10.91 5.87 8.06
C SER A 73 -11.36 4.46 8.50
N PRO A 74 -11.73 4.25 9.78
CA PRO A 74 -12.10 2.93 10.32
C PRO A 74 -13.21 2.19 9.56
N ASP A 75 -14.06 2.91 8.83
CA ASP A 75 -15.20 2.33 8.08
C ASP A 75 -14.77 1.36 6.96
N ILE A 76 -13.56 1.47 6.44
CA ILE A 76 -13.10 0.60 5.33
C ILE A 76 -12.65 -0.77 5.83
N MET A 77 -12.22 -0.90 7.09
CA MET A 77 -11.87 -2.19 7.69
C MET A 77 -13.07 -3.14 7.81
N SER A 78 -14.30 -2.60 7.83
CA SER A 78 -15.53 -3.40 7.77
C SER A 78 -15.79 -4.02 6.39
N VAL A 79 -15.18 -3.50 5.31
CA VAL A 79 -15.37 -3.98 3.93
C VAL A 79 -14.40 -5.10 3.57
N ALA A 80 -13.30 -5.21 4.32
CA ALA A 80 -12.25 -6.22 4.12
C ALA A 80 -12.51 -7.54 4.87
N ALA A 81 -13.52 -7.60 5.75
CA ALA A 81 -13.94 -8.80 6.48
C ALA A 81 -14.74 -9.80 5.63
#